data_AF-A0A0A2K1Q2-F1
#
_entry.id   AF-A0A0A2K1Q2-F1
#
_cell.length_a   1.000
_cell.length_b   1.000
_cell.length_c   1.000
_cell.angle_alpha   90.00
_cell.angle_beta   90.00
_cell.angle_gamma   90.00
#
_symmetry.space_group_name_H-M   'P 1'
#
loop_
_entity.id
_entity.type
_entity.pdbx_description
1 polymer ?
#
loop_
_entity_poly.entity_id
_entity_poly.type
_entity_poly.pdbx_seq_one_letter_code
_entity_poly.pdbx_strand_id
1 'polypeptide(L)'
;MMIPLVPSDHPNQHLRKLGAQYDPDLPISFAFGLVGLQRGWKAGSETWKRNWNACMNCEYDRHIGSRVTTLATWQQLCAKVGIKDSVKSINQCKKALARVHVNIVDVLDSWDSDTTPIRFKNKKALAVYTKSNQKFFRRDIAKQDKVLRPTFNMRTPVAPSVLSGVSPPVSPPRHPNKHLRELGVSYDPELPISGAFGLIARQRGWKQCSKTWKKSWNACMNAEYDRLIGYSVANLATWQELCAKVGIKDSFTSINQCKKALVRVHVNLVDLLDCWNSDNIPTRFKSKKALAIYTEANNKFFGRHIAKQDKVLRVLLRKLL
;
A
#
# COMPACT_ATOMS: atom_id res chain seq x y z
N MET A 1 -45.74 -23.98 5.36
CA MET A 1 -44.55 -23.95 6.24
C MET A 1 -43.49 -23.12 5.53
N MET A 2 -43.18 -21.93 6.05
CA MET A 2 -42.08 -21.12 5.52
C MET A 2 -40.77 -21.77 5.90
N ILE A 3 -39.99 -22.14 4.90
CA ILE A 3 -38.60 -22.57 5.06
C ILE A 3 -37.85 -21.37 5.66
N PRO A 4 -37.16 -21.50 6.80
CA PRO A 4 -36.25 -20.45 7.25
C PRO A 4 -35.11 -20.41 6.25
N LEU A 5 -35.10 -19.41 5.37
CA LEU A 5 -33.93 -19.07 4.60
C LEU A 5 -32.83 -18.75 5.61
N VAL A 6 -31.81 -19.62 5.65
CA VAL A 6 -30.54 -19.38 6.32
C VAL A 6 -30.14 -17.92 6.04
N PRO A 7 -29.72 -17.10 7.03
CA PRO A 7 -29.26 -15.75 6.73
C PRO A 7 -28.12 -15.91 5.74
N SER A 8 -28.32 -15.44 4.51
CA SER A 8 -27.27 -15.49 3.50
C SER A 8 -26.08 -14.75 4.07
N ASP A 9 -24.99 -15.48 4.29
CA ASP A 9 -23.74 -14.93 4.79
C ASP A 9 -23.38 -13.65 4.03
N HIS A 10 -23.06 -12.58 4.74
CA HIS A 10 -22.71 -11.31 4.11
C HIS A 10 -21.53 -11.51 3.12
N PRO A 11 -21.68 -11.15 1.83
CA PRO A 11 -20.68 -11.43 0.79
C PRO A 11 -19.36 -10.71 1.05
N ASN A 12 -19.43 -9.53 1.66
CA ASN A 12 -18.28 -8.90 2.29
C ASN A 12 -17.81 -9.68 3.53
N GLN A 13 -16.70 -10.40 3.39
CA GLN A 13 -16.13 -11.22 4.47
C GLN A 13 -15.77 -10.42 5.73
N HIS A 14 -15.44 -9.13 5.60
CA HIS A 14 -15.12 -8.29 6.75
C HIS A 14 -16.39 -7.94 7.54
N LEU A 15 -17.48 -7.56 6.86
CA LEU A 15 -18.76 -7.30 7.51
C LEU A 15 -19.35 -8.57 8.14
N ARG A 16 -19.23 -9.72 7.48
CA ARG A 16 -19.59 -11.01 8.07
C ARG A 16 -18.87 -11.27 9.39
N LYS A 17 -17.55 -11.03 9.46
CA LYS A 17 -16.76 -11.16 10.69
C LYS A 17 -17.19 -10.17 11.78
N LEU A 18 -17.78 -9.04 11.39
CA LEU A 18 -18.30 -8.05 12.33
C LEU A 18 -19.74 -8.34 12.76
N GLY A 19 -20.37 -9.41 12.25
CA GLY A 19 -21.73 -9.81 12.58
C GLY A 19 -22.80 -8.99 11.85
N ALA A 20 -22.46 -8.35 10.73
CA ALA A 20 -23.44 -7.63 9.92
C ALA A 20 -24.39 -8.61 9.24
N GLN A 21 -25.69 -8.30 9.27
CA GLN A 21 -26.67 -8.98 8.43
C GLN A 21 -26.53 -8.53 6.98
N TYR A 22 -26.73 -9.44 6.04
CA TYR A 22 -26.73 -9.10 4.62
C TYR A 22 -28.10 -8.55 4.21
N ASP A 23 -28.06 -7.40 3.56
CA ASP A 23 -29.20 -6.82 2.86
C ASP A 23 -28.73 -6.48 1.43
N PRO A 24 -29.24 -7.17 0.39
CA PRO A 24 -28.84 -6.94 -1.00
C PRO A 24 -29.25 -5.57 -1.53
N ASP A 25 -30.25 -4.92 -0.94
CA ASP A 25 -30.74 -3.61 -1.36
C ASP A 25 -29.98 -2.46 -0.67
N LEU A 26 -29.15 -2.78 0.33
CA LEU A 26 -28.39 -1.80 1.09
C LEU A 26 -26.97 -1.62 0.51
N PRO A 27 -26.55 -0.38 0.17
CA PRO A 27 -25.17 -0.13 -0.25
C PRO A 27 -24.15 -0.56 0.81
N ILE A 28 -23.01 -1.10 0.37
CA ILE A 28 -21.96 -1.60 1.27
C ILE A 28 -21.46 -0.52 2.24
N SER A 29 -21.41 0.74 1.81
CA SER A 29 -21.03 1.87 2.66
C SER A 29 -22.03 2.14 3.79
N PHE A 30 -23.33 1.93 3.53
CA PHE A 30 -24.40 2.06 4.52
C PHE A 30 -24.41 0.87 5.48
N ALA A 31 -24.26 -0.36 4.96
CA ALA A 31 -24.14 -1.56 5.79
C ALA A 31 -22.98 -1.44 6.79
N PHE A 32 -21.82 -0.92 6.35
CA PHE A 32 -20.71 -0.61 7.25
C PHE A 32 -21.06 0.48 8.28
N GLY A 33 -21.78 1.53 7.87
CA GLY A 33 -22.24 2.60 8.75
C GLY A 33 -23.08 2.08 9.91
N LEU A 34 -24.01 1.16 9.64
CA LEU A 34 -24.84 0.51 10.66
C LEU A 34 -24.01 -0.29 11.67
N VAL A 35 -23.03 -1.06 11.19
CA VAL A 35 -22.09 -1.78 12.06
C VAL A 35 -21.28 -0.82 12.93
N GLY A 36 -20.84 0.30 12.35
CA GLY A 36 -20.15 1.36 13.08
C GLY A 36 -21.01 1.94 14.20
N LEU A 37 -22.29 2.22 13.92
CA LEU A 37 -23.25 2.72 14.90
C LEU A 37 -23.49 1.70 16.02
N GLN A 38 -23.79 0.44 15.66
CA GLN A 38 -24.03 -0.65 16.60
C GLN A 38 -22.83 -0.89 17.54
N ARG A 39 -21.61 -0.72 17.02
CA ARG A 39 -20.36 -0.90 17.78
C ARG A 39 -19.85 0.39 18.45
N GLY A 40 -20.59 1.49 18.38
CA GLY A 40 -20.23 2.77 19.00
C GLY A 40 -18.98 3.43 18.40
N TRP A 41 -18.66 3.17 17.13
CA TRP A 41 -17.50 3.75 16.47
C TRP A 41 -17.76 5.19 16.06
N LYS A 42 -16.98 6.13 16.61
CA LYS A 42 -16.99 7.51 16.14
C LYS A 42 -16.47 7.59 14.71
N ALA A 43 -17.24 8.23 13.81
CA ALA A 43 -16.84 8.47 12.44
C ALA A 43 -15.47 9.16 12.38
N GLY A 44 -14.58 8.67 11.51
CA GLY A 44 -13.22 9.20 11.38
C GLY A 44 -12.25 8.83 12.50
N SER A 45 -12.67 8.09 13.54
CA SER A 45 -11.74 7.48 14.51
C SER A 45 -10.82 6.46 13.83
N GLU A 46 -9.70 6.13 14.47
CA GLU A 46 -8.76 5.14 13.91
C GLU A 46 -9.42 3.76 13.74
N THR A 47 -10.23 3.35 14.72
CA THR A 47 -11.00 2.11 14.64
C THR A 47 -12.00 2.13 13.49
N TRP A 48 -12.74 3.23 13.31
CA TRP A 48 -13.67 3.39 12.19
C TRP A 48 -12.93 3.33 10.86
N LYS A 49 -11.85 4.10 10.70
CA LYS A 49 -11.03 4.14 9.46
C LYS A 49 -10.43 2.78 9.14
N ARG A 50 -9.89 2.08 10.14
CA ARG A 50 -9.28 0.75 9.96
C ARG A 50 -10.29 -0.25 9.42
N ASN A 51 -11.46 -0.34 10.04
CA ASN A 51 -12.50 -1.28 9.62
C ASN A 51 -13.17 -0.84 8.30
N TRP A 52 -13.35 0.46 8.08
CA TRP A 52 -13.86 1.01 6.81
C TRP A 52 -12.96 0.58 5.66
N ASN A 53 -11.64 0.76 5.83
CA ASN A 53 -10.67 0.34 4.83
C ASN A 53 -10.74 -1.18 4.59
N ALA A 54 -10.81 -2.00 5.65
CA ALA A 54 -10.92 -3.45 5.50
C ALA A 54 -12.20 -3.86 4.78
N CYS A 55 -13.33 -3.20 5.06
CA CYS A 55 -14.60 -3.40 4.37
C CYS A 55 -14.50 -3.09 2.88
N MET A 56 -14.07 -1.87 2.54
CA MET A 56 -13.99 -1.42 1.15
C MET A 56 -12.98 -2.21 0.32
N ASN A 57 -11.89 -2.67 0.94
CA ASN A 57 -10.91 -3.54 0.27
C ASN A 57 -11.49 -4.92 -0.02
N CYS A 58 -12.21 -5.50 0.95
CA CYS A 58 -12.86 -6.80 0.74
C CYS A 58 -13.86 -6.73 -0.41
N GLU A 59 -14.60 -5.63 -0.53
CA GLU A 59 -15.57 -5.42 -1.60
C GLU A 59 -14.88 -5.19 -2.95
N TYR A 60 -13.82 -4.39 -2.96
CA TYR A 60 -12.99 -4.18 -4.13
C TYR A 60 -12.39 -5.49 -4.66
N ASP A 61 -11.83 -6.33 -3.80
CA ASP A 61 -11.24 -7.62 -4.19
C ASP A 61 -12.29 -8.61 -4.73
N ARG A 62 -13.51 -8.57 -4.18
CA ARG A 62 -14.67 -9.38 -4.61
C ARG A 62 -15.06 -9.08 -6.05
N HIS A 63 -15.14 -7.79 -6.42
CA HIS A 63 -15.64 -7.36 -7.71
C HIS A 63 -14.56 -7.11 -8.76
N ILE A 64 -13.49 -6.43 -8.36
CA ILE A 64 -12.51 -5.83 -9.27
C ILE A 64 -11.15 -6.51 -9.08
N GLY A 65 -10.57 -6.44 -7.87
CA GLY A 65 -9.16 -6.70 -7.58
C GLY A 65 -8.64 -8.09 -7.96
N SER A 66 -9.50 -9.12 -7.96
CA SER A 66 -9.12 -10.49 -8.35
C SER A 66 -9.34 -10.83 -9.84
N ARG A 67 -10.12 -10.03 -10.59
CA ARG A 67 -10.69 -10.41 -11.92
C ARG A 67 -10.19 -9.59 -13.12
N VAL A 68 -9.32 -8.63 -12.88
CA VAL A 68 -8.93 -7.57 -13.82
C VAL A 68 -7.72 -7.88 -14.70
N THR A 69 -7.65 -9.13 -15.17
CA THR A 69 -6.72 -9.58 -16.20
C THR A 69 -7.35 -9.66 -17.58
N THR A 70 -8.68 -9.65 -17.67
CA THR A 70 -9.43 -9.85 -18.92
C THR A 70 -10.04 -8.55 -19.45
N LEU A 71 -10.20 -8.45 -20.77
CA LEU A 71 -10.87 -7.33 -21.42
C LEU A 71 -12.31 -7.15 -20.92
N ALA A 72 -13.03 -8.25 -20.68
CA ALA A 72 -14.41 -8.23 -20.21
C ALA A 72 -14.58 -7.47 -18.89
N THR A 73 -13.72 -7.72 -17.90
CA THR A 73 -13.79 -7.00 -16.60
C THR A 73 -13.50 -5.51 -16.77
N TRP A 74 -12.60 -5.13 -17.68
CA TRP A 74 -12.33 -3.73 -18.01
C TRP A 74 -13.51 -3.06 -18.72
N GLN A 75 -14.20 -3.77 -19.60
CA GLN A 75 -15.40 -3.30 -20.29
C GLN A 75 -16.56 -3.12 -19.33
N GLN A 76 -16.76 -4.05 -18.39
CA GLN A 76 -17.76 -3.94 -17.32
C GLN A 76 -17.51 -2.69 -16.47
N LEU A 77 -16.27 -2.46 -16.04
CA LEU A 77 -15.92 -1.24 -15.30
C LEU A 77 -16.21 0.03 -16.12
N CYS A 78 -15.85 0.05 -17.40
CA CYS A 78 -16.15 1.15 -18.32
C CYS A 78 -17.67 1.41 -18.41
N ALA A 79 -18.45 0.36 -18.66
CA ALA A 79 -19.90 0.43 -18.74
C ALA A 79 -20.50 0.91 -17.43
N LYS A 80 -20.01 0.40 -16.30
CA LYS A 80 -20.48 0.76 -14.95
C LYS A 80 -20.31 2.23 -14.67
N VAL A 81 -19.18 2.81 -15.07
CA VAL A 81 -18.99 4.25 -14.91
C VAL A 81 -19.67 5.06 -16.02
N GLY A 82 -20.35 4.45 -17.00
CA GLY A 82 -21.11 5.11 -18.08
C GLY A 82 -20.32 5.41 -19.36
N ILE A 83 -19.20 4.72 -19.62
CA ILE A 83 -18.45 4.84 -20.88
C ILE A 83 -19.16 3.95 -21.91
N LYS A 84 -19.80 4.58 -22.91
CA LYS A 84 -20.60 3.90 -23.94
C LYS A 84 -19.80 3.48 -25.18
N ASP A 85 -18.58 4.01 -25.34
CA ASP A 85 -17.75 3.73 -26.51
C ASP A 85 -17.35 2.26 -26.58
N SER A 86 -17.36 1.66 -27.78
CA SER A 86 -16.90 0.28 -28.00
C SER A 86 -15.38 0.20 -27.75
N VAL A 87 -15.00 0.02 -26.49
CA VAL A 87 -13.62 -0.19 -26.09
C VAL A 87 -13.23 -1.63 -26.43
N LYS A 88 -12.43 -1.79 -27.49
CA LYS A 88 -12.02 -3.09 -28.04
C LYS A 88 -10.73 -3.63 -27.43
N SER A 89 -10.12 -2.90 -26.49
CA SER A 89 -8.87 -3.31 -25.83
C SER A 89 -8.71 -2.74 -24.42
N ILE A 90 -7.94 -3.43 -23.59
CA ILE A 90 -7.63 -3.02 -22.21
C ILE A 90 -6.99 -1.62 -22.18
N ASN A 91 -6.14 -1.30 -23.16
CA ASN A 91 -5.49 0.00 -23.25
C ASN A 91 -6.48 1.14 -23.57
N GLN A 92 -7.49 0.87 -24.40
CA GLN A 92 -8.57 1.83 -24.65
C GLN A 92 -9.43 2.03 -23.39
N CYS A 93 -9.76 0.95 -22.66
CA CYS A 93 -10.47 1.07 -21.38
C CYS A 93 -9.70 1.96 -20.39
N LYS A 94 -8.39 1.73 -20.23
CA LYS A 94 -7.52 2.54 -19.37
C LYS A 94 -7.54 4.02 -19.75
N LYS A 95 -7.41 4.33 -21.05
CA LYS A 95 -7.43 5.71 -21.56
C LYS A 95 -8.77 6.40 -21.32
N ALA A 96 -9.88 5.69 -21.54
CA ALA A 96 -11.22 6.21 -21.32
C ALA A 96 -11.48 6.48 -19.82
N LEU A 97 -11.17 5.49 -18.95
CA LEU A 97 -11.33 5.62 -17.50
C LEU A 97 -10.43 6.70 -16.89
N ALA A 98 -9.24 6.95 -17.44
CA ALA A 98 -8.36 8.02 -16.97
C ALA A 98 -8.97 9.43 -17.12
N ARG A 99 -9.98 9.61 -17.99
CA ARG A 99 -10.69 10.88 -18.17
C ARG A 99 -11.92 11.03 -17.27
N VAL A 100 -12.36 9.94 -16.63
CA VAL A 100 -13.53 9.89 -15.77
C VAL A 100 -13.15 10.21 -14.33
N HIS A 101 -13.90 11.09 -13.68
CA HIS A 101 -13.76 11.38 -12.25
C HIS A 101 -14.98 10.80 -11.53
N VAL A 102 -14.81 9.70 -10.81
CA VAL A 102 -15.85 9.04 -10.01
C VAL A 102 -15.28 8.68 -8.64
N ASN A 103 -16.14 8.52 -7.64
CA ASN A 103 -15.73 8.01 -6.34
C ASN A 103 -15.76 6.47 -6.36
N ILE A 104 -14.67 5.83 -5.91
CA ILE A 104 -14.53 4.37 -5.95
C ILE A 104 -15.57 3.68 -5.05
N VAL A 105 -15.92 4.26 -3.91
CA VAL A 105 -16.93 3.70 -3.00
C VAL A 105 -18.29 3.72 -3.69
N ASP A 106 -18.64 4.76 -4.44
CA ASP A 106 -19.90 4.79 -5.20
C ASP A 106 -19.92 3.76 -6.34
N VAL A 107 -18.78 3.48 -6.95
CA VAL A 107 -18.65 2.40 -7.95
C VAL A 107 -18.89 1.04 -7.31
N LEU A 108 -18.38 0.82 -6.09
CA LEU A 108 -18.59 -0.42 -5.34
C LEU A 108 -20.03 -0.55 -4.83
N ASP A 109 -20.57 0.51 -4.23
CA ASP A 109 -21.96 0.59 -3.75
C ASP A 109 -22.96 0.29 -4.87
N SER A 110 -22.67 0.74 -6.09
CA SER A 110 -23.56 0.54 -7.22
C SER A 110 -23.28 -0.75 -8.00
N TRP A 111 -22.22 -1.51 -7.72
CA TRP A 111 -21.68 -2.54 -8.64
C TRP A 111 -22.72 -3.52 -9.16
N ASP A 112 -23.55 -4.06 -8.27
CA ASP A 112 -24.57 -5.07 -8.59
C ASP A 112 -25.94 -4.47 -9.01
N SER A 113 -26.06 -3.13 -9.05
CA SER A 113 -27.28 -2.42 -9.50
C SER A 113 -27.13 -1.85 -10.92
N ASP A 114 -28.20 -1.36 -11.52
CA ASP A 114 -28.11 -0.59 -12.79
C ASP A 114 -27.76 0.89 -12.59
N THR A 115 -27.54 1.30 -11.34
CA THR A 115 -27.21 2.69 -11.00
C THR A 115 -25.83 3.05 -11.52
N THR A 116 -25.74 4.16 -12.26
CA THR A 116 -24.44 4.71 -12.68
C THR A 116 -23.93 5.67 -11.59
N PRO A 117 -22.70 5.51 -11.08
CA PRO A 117 -22.14 6.38 -10.07
C PRO A 117 -21.90 7.80 -10.61
N ILE A 118 -22.00 8.78 -9.73
CA ILE A 118 -21.90 10.20 -10.07
C ILE A 118 -20.54 10.51 -10.71
N ARG A 119 -20.58 11.12 -11.90
CA ARG A 119 -19.40 11.65 -12.58
C ARG A 119 -19.18 13.10 -12.21
N PHE A 120 -17.97 13.41 -11.79
CA PHE A 120 -17.57 14.76 -11.45
C PHE A 120 -16.90 15.43 -12.65
N LYS A 121 -17.22 16.71 -12.85
CA LYS A 121 -16.61 17.54 -13.90
C LYS A 121 -15.08 17.59 -13.79
N ASN A 122 -14.56 17.56 -12.57
CA ASN A 122 -13.13 17.63 -12.30
C ASN A 122 -12.78 17.02 -10.94
N LYS A 123 -11.46 16.89 -10.69
CA LYS A 123 -10.89 16.37 -9.44
C LYS A 123 -11.31 17.15 -8.20
N LYS A 124 -11.48 18.48 -8.30
CA LYS A 124 -11.85 19.33 -7.17
C LYS A 124 -13.28 19.03 -6.70
N ALA A 125 -14.22 18.87 -7.63
CA ALA A 125 -15.58 18.48 -7.33
C ALA A 125 -15.66 17.07 -6.70
N LEU A 126 -14.94 16.09 -7.26
CA LEU A 126 -14.82 14.75 -6.68
C LEU A 126 -14.25 14.80 -5.25
N ALA A 127 -13.25 15.64 -5.03
CA ALA A 127 -12.61 15.81 -3.74
C ALA A 127 -13.57 16.38 -2.68
N VAL A 128 -14.30 17.43 -3.01
CA VAL A 128 -15.31 18.02 -2.12
C VAL A 128 -16.37 16.98 -1.76
N TYR A 129 -16.94 16.29 -2.75
CA TYR A 129 -17.93 15.24 -2.53
C TYR A 129 -17.39 14.12 -1.62
N THR A 130 -16.19 13.62 -1.90
CA THR A 130 -15.55 12.55 -1.11
C THR A 130 -15.40 12.96 0.35
N LYS A 131 -14.98 14.22 0.61
CA LYS A 131 -14.81 14.74 1.96
C LYS A 131 -16.16 14.92 2.67
N SER A 132 -17.15 15.51 2.01
CA SER A 132 -18.47 15.74 2.61
C SER A 132 -19.17 14.43 2.98
N ASN A 133 -19.01 13.38 2.16
CA ASN A 133 -19.67 12.09 2.37
C ASN A 133 -18.79 11.06 3.11
N GLN A 134 -17.57 11.42 3.50
CA GLN A 134 -16.59 10.52 4.13
C GLN A 134 -16.31 9.21 3.35
N LYS A 135 -16.53 9.21 2.03
CA LYS A 135 -16.40 8.04 1.15
C LYS A 135 -14.96 7.86 0.65
N PHE A 136 -14.05 7.57 1.57
CA PHE A 136 -12.61 7.44 1.27
C PHE A 136 -12.24 6.04 0.78
N PHE A 137 -11.35 5.95 -0.20
CA PHE A 137 -10.72 4.70 -0.62
C PHE A 137 -9.19 4.78 -0.48
N ARG A 138 -8.56 3.68 -0.07
CA ARG A 138 -7.14 3.64 0.30
C ARG A 138 -6.23 3.87 -0.90
N ARG A 139 -5.34 4.86 -0.77
CA ARG A 139 -4.45 5.32 -1.87
C ARG A 139 -3.33 4.34 -2.22
N ASP A 140 -2.78 3.65 -1.23
CA ASP A 140 -1.76 2.60 -1.39
C ASP A 140 -2.27 1.44 -2.25
N ILE A 141 -3.50 1.00 -2.00
CA ILE A 141 -4.15 -0.07 -2.76
C ILE A 141 -4.45 0.38 -4.18
N ALA A 142 -5.02 1.59 -4.34
CA ALA A 142 -5.21 2.17 -5.65
C ALA A 142 -3.90 2.31 -6.47
N LYS A 143 -2.77 2.58 -5.81
CA LYS A 143 -1.45 2.72 -6.46
C LYS A 143 -0.78 1.40 -6.82
N GLN A 144 -0.99 0.35 -6.03
CA GLN A 144 -0.40 -0.97 -6.23
C GLN A 144 -1.18 -1.79 -7.27
N ASP A 145 -2.47 -1.51 -7.43
CA ASP A 145 -3.36 -2.20 -8.33
C ASP A 145 -3.19 -1.76 -9.80
N LYS A 146 -3.04 -2.71 -10.74
CA LYS A 146 -2.79 -2.44 -12.17
C LYS A 146 -3.98 -1.81 -12.91
N VAL A 147 -5.15 -1.74 -12.28
CA VAL A 147 -6.42 -1.18 -12.76
C VAL A 147 -6.63 0.23 -12.28
N LEU A 148 -6.38 0.44 -10.99
CA LEU A 148 -6.48 1.76 -10.38
C LEU A 148 -5.25 2.63 -10.72
N ARG A 149 -4.09 2.01 -11.03
CA ARG A 149 -2.84 2.70 -11.41
C ARG A 149 -2.89 3.51 -12.73
N PRO A 150 -3.50 3.04 -13.82
CA PRO A 150 -3.65 3.83 -15.05
C PRO A 150 -4.80 4.85 -14.97
N THR A 151 -5.74 4.69 -14.04
CA THR A 151 -6.97 5.48 -13.92
C THR A 151 -6.88 6.59 -12.86
N PHE A 152 -5.66 7.04 -12.57
CA PHE A 152 -5.28 7.99 -11.51
C PHE A 152 -5.76 9.46 -11.69
N ASN A 153 -6.97 9.64 -12.22
CA ASN A 153 -7.77 10.84 -11.98
C ASN A 153 -8.74 10.69 -10.80
N MET A 154 -8.87 9.49 -10.20
CA MET A 154 -9.61 9.25 -8.96
C MET A 154 -8.78 9.55 -7.69
N ARG A 155 -8.12 10.71 -7.59
CA ARG A 155 -7.39 11.09 -6.37
C ARG A 155 -8.37 11.50 -5.27
N THR A 156 -8.40 10.74 -4.17
CA THR A 156 -8.90 11.25 -2.89
C THR A 156 -8.07 12.45 -2.45
N PRO A 157 -8.70 13.59 -2.09
CA PRO A 157 -7.97 14.74 -1.57
C PRO A 157 -7.38 14.42 -0.21
N VAL A 158 -6.20 14.97 0.04
CA VAL A 158 -5.64 15.10 1.38
C VAL A 158 -6.53 16.09 2.14
N ALA A 159 -6.95 15.74 3.35
CA ALA A 159 -7.73 16.62 4.20
C ALA A 159 -6.96 17.94 4.44
N PRO A 160 -7.57 19.11 4.26
CA PRO A 160 -6.98 20.35 4.73
C PRO A 160 -7.10 20.38 6.25
N SER A 161 -5.96 20.56 6.91
CA SER A 161 -5.86 20.92 8.32
C SER A 161 -6.58 22.24 8.54
N VAL A 162 -7.48 22.28 9.50
CA VAL A 162 -8.22 23.48 9.90
C VAL A 162 -7.27 24.39 10.66
N LEU A 163 -7.29 25.68 10.30
CA LEU A 163 -6.67 26.77 11.04
C LEU A 163 -7.41 26.94 12.38
N SER A 164 -6.71 26.76 13.48
CA SER A 164 -7.03 27.43 14.74
C SER A 164 -5.72 27.65 15.47
N GLY A 165 -5.39 28.92 15.67
CA GLY A 165 -4.20 29.36 16.37
C GLY A 165 -4.25 28.93 17.82
N VAL A 166 -3.17 28.31 18.26
CA VAL A 166 -2.37 28.59 19.47
C VAL A 166 -1.16 27.66 19.31
N SER A 167 0.05 28.23 19.20
CA SER A 167 1.28 27.46 19.05
C SER A 167 1.57 26.62 20.30
N PRO A 168 1.73 25.29 20.20
CA PRO A 168 2.42 24.48 21.20
C PRO A 168 3.84 24.13 20.70
N PRO A 169 4.73 23.64 21.58
CA PRO A 169 6.16 23.53 21.28
C PRO A 169 6.39 22.59 20.10
N VAL A 170 7.37 22.96 19.26
CA VAL A 170 7.79 22.26 18.04
C VAL A 170 7.87 20.75 18.31
N SER A 171 6.89 20.01 17.78
CA SER A 171 6.91 18.55 17.86
C SER A 171 8.14 18.02 17.13
N PRO A 172 8.89 17.06 17.69
CA PRO A 172 10.05 16.50 17.03
C PRO A 172 9.69 15.95 15.64
N PRO A 173 10.60 16.03 14.66
CA PRO A 173 10.33 15.61 13.30
C PRO A 173 9.78 14.18 13.28
N ARG A 174 8.64 14.02 12.60
CA ARG A 174 7.94 12.73 12.50
C ARG A 174 8.88 11.72 11.82
N HIS A 175 9.00 10.52 12.39
CA HIS A 175 9.84 9.46 11.80
C HIS A 175 9.48 9.20 10.32
N PRO A 176 10.46 9.20 9.39
CA PRO A 176 10.22 9.01 7.96
C PRO A 176 9.67 7.61 7.67
N ASN A 177 10.18 6.59 8.37
CA ASN A 177 9.59 5.25 8.40
C ASN A 177 8.17 5.27 8.97
N LYS A 178 7.19 4.90 8.14
CA LYS A 178 5.77 4.87 8.53
C LYS A 178 5.50 3.94 9.71
N HIS A 179 6.13 2.77 9.76
CA HIS A 179 5.87 1.78 10.79
C HIS A 179 6.41 2.24 12.16
N LEU A 180 7.64 2.76 12.21
CA LEU A 180 8.19 3.29 13.46
C LEU A 180 7.40 4.50 13.98
N ARG A 181 6.93 5.36 13.07
CA ARG A 181 6.01 6.46 13.42
C ARG A 181 4.71 5.96 14.05
N GLU A 182 4.11 4.90 13.50
CA GLU A 182 2.91 4.27 14.06
C GLU A 182 3.18 3.60 15.43
N LEU A 183 4.43 3.22 15.70
CA LEU A 183 4.84 2.68 16.99
C LEU A 183 5.22 3.76 18.02
N GLY A 184 5.17 5.04 17.65
CA GLY A 184 5.49 6.17 18.54
C GLY A 184 6.99 6.46 18.67
N VAL A 185 7.82 5.96 17.75
CA VAL A 185 9.27 6.18 17.77
C VAL A 185 9.60 7.56 17.20
N SER A 186 10.36 8.35 17.96
CA SER A 186 10.90 9.64 17.51
C SER A 186 11.96 9.44 16.42
N TYR A 187 12.07 10.39 15.48
CA TYR A 187 13.11 10.34 14.47
C TYR A 187 14.48 10.72 15.07
N ASP A 188 15.47 9.88 14.84
CA ASP A 188 16.88 10.17 15.07
C ASP A 188 17.63 9.94 13.75
N PRO A 189 18.21 10.98 13.13
CA PRO A 189 18.92 10.85 11.86
C PRO A 189 20.25 10.08 11.98
N GLU A 190 20.84 10.02 13.17
CA GLU A 190 22.12 9.32 13.42
C GLU A 190 21.92 7.83 13.71
N LEU A 191 20.67 7.42 13.96
CA LEU A 191 20.34 6.04 14.28
C LEU A 191 19.90 5.28 13.02
N PRO A 192 20.58 4.17 12.66
CA PRO A 192 20.12 3.30 11.58
C PRO A 192 18.71 2.77 11.82
N ILE A 193 17.98 2.47 10.75
CA ILE A 193 16.59 1.99 10.85
C ILE A 193 16.49 0.68 11.66
N SER A 194 17.48 -0.21 11.52
CA SER A 194 17.58 -1.43 12.31
C SER A 194 17.79 -1.15 13.80
N GLY A 195 18.59 -0.13 14.14
CA GLY A 195 18.82 0.34 15.51
C GLY A 195 17.56 0.93 16.13
N ALA A 196 16.86 1.80 15.40
CA ALA A 196 15.59 2.39 15.83
C ALA A 196 14.52 1.31 16.10
N PHE A 197 14.47 0.27 15.25
CA PHE A 197 13.61 -0.88 15.51
C PHE A 197 14.05 -1.68 16.76
N GLY A 198 15.36 -1.87 16.96
CA GLY A 198 15.91 -2.57 18.11
C GLY A 198 15.49 -1.93 19.44
N LEU A 199 15.50 -0.59 19.52
CA LEU A 199 15.07 0.16 20.70
C LEU A 199 13.60 -0.13 21.05
N ILE A 200 12.69 -0.03 20.07
CA ILE A 200 11.26 -0.26 20.32
C ILE A 200 10.95 -1.74 20.57
N ALA A 201 11.68 -2.67 19.94
CA ALA A 201 11.55 -4.09 20.22
C ALA A 201 11.92 -4.42 21.67
N ARG A 202 13.01 -3.82 22.19
CA ARG A 202 13.41 -3.94 23.59
C ARG A 202 12.38 -3.30 24.52
N GLN A 203 11.94 -2.08 24.22
CA GLN A 203 10.92 -1.38 25.02
C GLN A 203 9.61 -2.17 25.13
N ARG A 204 9.21 -2.86 24.05
CA ARG A 204 7.99 -3.67 24.03
C ARG A 204 8.18 -5.13 24.48
N GLY A 205 9.38 -5.49 24.94
CA GLY A 205 9.69 -6.86 25.39
C GLY A 205 9.56 -7.91 24.28
N TRP A 206 9.74 -7.53 23.01
CA TRP A 206 9.61 -8.46 21.90
C TRP A 206 10.83 -9.38 21.83
N LYS A 207 10.63 -10.66 22.17
CA LYS A 207 11.67 -11.69 21.98
C LYS A 207 12.08 -11.75 20.50
N GLN A 208 13.39 -11.67 20.26
CA GLN A 208 13.96 -11.79 18.93
C GLN A 208 13.49 -13.07 18.24
N CYS A 209 13.25 -12.99 16.93
CA CYS A 209 12.72 -14.11 16.14
C CYS A 209 11.31 -14.63 16.51
N SER A 210 10.62 -14.03 17.49
CA SER A 210 9.20 -14.32 17.76
C SER A 210 8.31 -13.92 16.58
N LYS A 211 7.08 -14.46 16.53
CA LYS A 211 6.11 -14.13 15.47
C LYS A 211 5.83 -12.62 15.40
N THR A 212 5.64 -11.98 16.56
CA THR A 212 5.39 -10.54 16.67
C THR A 212 6.62 -9.75 16.23
N TRP A 213 7.82 -10.11 16.71
CA TRP A 213 9.07 -9.46 16.31
C TRP A 213 9.27 -9.53 14.79
N LYS A 214 9.15 -10.72 14.19
CA LYS A 214 9.33 -10.92 12.74
C LYS A 214 8.30 -10.15 11.93
N LYS A 215 7.05 -10.10 12.38
CA LYS A 215 5.98 -9.34 11.71
C LYS A 215 6.29 -7.85 11.71
N SER A 216 6.61 -7.28 12.88
CA SER A 216 6.92 -5.86 13.01
C SER A 216 8.23 -5.49 12.31
N TRP A 217 9.26 -6.34 12.42
CA TRP A 217 10.54 -6.16 11.72
C TRP A 217 10.35 -6.06 10.22
N ASN A 218 9.61 -7.02 9.64
CA ASN A 218 9.30 -6.98 8.22
C ASN A 218 8.53 -5.70 7.87
N ALA A 219 7.48 -5.36 8.61
CA ALA A 219 6.71 -4.13 8.37
C ALA A 219 7.60 -2.87 8.40
N CYS A 220 8.56 -2.80 9.34
CA CYS A 220 9.55 -1.73 9.44
C CYS A 220 10.44 -1.65 8.20
N MET A 221 11.13 -2.75 7.87
CA MET A 221 12.09 -2.80 6.77
C MET A 221 11.42 -2.58 5.41
N ASN A 222 10.19 -3.06 5.24
CA ASN A 222 9.41 -2.83 4.02
C ASN A 222 9.01 -1.37 3.87
N ALA A 223 8.56 -0.73 4.96
CA ALA A 223 8.19 0.68 4.92
C ALA A 223 9.39 1.56 4.54
N GLU A 224 10.60 1.17 4.98
CA GLU A 224 11.82 1.88 4.63
C GLU A 224 12.24 1.62 3.19
N TYR A 225 12.20 0.36 2.77
CA TYR A 225 12.47 -0.03 1.39
C TYR A 225 11.56 0.69 0.39
N ASP A 226 10.26 0.70 0.64
CA ASP A 226 9.29 1.37 -0.23
C ASP A 226 9.59 2.86 -0.33
N ARG A 227 9.91 3.50 0.81
CA ARG A 227 10.22 4.93 0.90
C ARG A 227 11.44 5.31 0.06
N LEU A 228 12.50 4.50 0.12
CA LEU A 228 13.79 4.81 -0.49
C LEU A 228 13.91 4.32 -1.94
N ILE A 229 13.45 3.11 -2.19
CA ILE A 229 13.71 2.38 -3.44
C ILE A 229 12.39 2.02 -4.14
N GLY A 230 11.45 1.39 -3.42
CA GLY A 230 10.28 0.72 -4.01
C GLY A 230 9.35 1.65 -4.80
N TYR A 231 9.17 2.91 -4.38
CA TYR A 231 8.32 3.86 -5.10
C TYR A 231 8.94 4.47 -6.36
N SER A 232 10.25 4.36 -6.54
CA SER A 232 11.03 5.07 -7.57
C SER A 232 11.73 4.14 -8.57
N VAL A 233 11.43 2.84 -8.54
CA VAL A 233 12.02 1.78 -9.38
C VAL A 233 11.87 1.93 -10.91
N ALA A 234 11.01 2.84 -11.37
CA ALA A 234 10.85 3.18 -12.78
C ALA A 234 11.82 4.27 -13.25
N ASN A 235 12.52 4.95 -12.32
CA ASN A 235 13.42 6.04 -12.59
C ASN A 235 14.87 5.54 -12.69
N LEU A 236 15.58 5.87 -13.77
CA LEU A 236 17.00 5.56 -13.95
C LEU A 236 17.85 6.11 -12.80
N ALA A 237 17.56 7.32 -12.32
CA ALA A 237 18.32 7.97 -11.24
C ALA A 237 18.36 7.10 -9.97
N THR A 238 17.24 6.47 -9.60
CA THR A 238 17.17 5.57 -8.45
C THR A 238 18.05 4.32 -8.65
N TRP A 239 18.14 3.80 -9.87
CA TRP A 239 19.03 2.67 -10.15
C TRP A 239 20.52 3.07 -10.13
N GLN A 240 20.84 4.28 -10.61
CA GLN A 240 22.20 4.82 -10.53
C GLN A 240 22.61 5.09 -9.08
N GLU A 241 21.73 5.69 -8.29
CA GLU A 241 21.95 5.92 -6.85
C GLU A 241 22.13 4.60 -6.10
N LEU A 242 21.29 3.59 -6.39
CA LEU A 242 21.44 2.26 -5.83
C LEU A 242 22.79 1.63 -6.18
N CYS A 243 23.25 1.75 -7.44
CA CYS A 243 24.58 1.32 -7.85
C CYS A 243 25.67 2.05 -7.04
N ALA A 244 25.57 3.37 -6.90
CA ALA A 244 26.53 4.16 -6.13
C ALA A 244 26.55 3.78 -4.65
N LYS A 245 25.37 3.57 -4.03
CA LYS A 245 25.24 3.17 -2.62
C LYS A 245 25.79 1.79 -2.33
N VAL A 246 25.75 0.88 -3.29
CA VAL A 246 26.47 -0.39 -3.16
C VAL A 246 27.94 -0.28 -3.56
N GLY A 247 28.43 0.88 -4.00
CA GLY A 247 29.83 1.18 -4.34
C GLY A 247 30.24 0.93 -5.80
N ILE A 248 29.29 0.84 -6.74
CA ILE A 248 29.57 0.67 -8.17
C ILE A 248 29.74 2.08 -8.75
N LYS A 249 30.95 2.39 -9.20
CA LYS A 249 31.31 3.69 -9.78
C LYS A 249 31.36 3.56 -11.30
N ASP A 250 30.19 3.55 -11.93
CA ASP A 250 30.04 3.46 -13.38
C ASP A 250 28.95 4.43 -13.86
N SER A 251 29.17 5.05 -15.03
CA SER A 251 28.22 5.94 -15.69
C SER A 251 27.21 5.14 -16.54
N PHE A 252 26.27 4.48 -15.87
CA PHE A 252 25.20 3.74 -16.54
C PHE A 252 24.17 4.68 -17.17
N THR A 253 23.90 4.51 -18.46
CA THR A 253 22.91 5.30 -19.21
C THR A 253 21.54 4.62 -19.30
N SER A 254 21.40 3.40 -18.76
CA SER A 254 20.13 2.66 -18.77
C SER A 254 19.90 1.78 -17.55
N ILE A 255 18.63 1.56 -17.22
CA ILE A 255 18.20 0.71 -16.09
C ILE A 255 18.74 -0.72 -16.25
N ASN A 256 18.82 -1.21 -17.49
CA ASN A 256 19.31 -2.56 -17.77
C ASN A 256 20.80 -2.70 -17.47
N GLN A 257 21.60 -1.67 -17.69
CA GLN A 257 23.01 -1.66 -17.31
C GLN A 257 23.17 -1.69 -15.78
N CYS A 258 22.44 -0.83 -15.05
CA CYS A 258 22.45 -0.85 -13.58
C CYS A 258 22.07 -2.24 -13.04
N LYS A 259 21.01 -2.86 -13.57
CA LYS A 259 20.62 -4.21 -13.20
C LYS A 259 21.73 -5.23 -13.43
N LYS A 260 22.39 -5.22 -14.59
CA LYS A 260 23.48 -6.15 -14.91
C LYS A 260 24.65 -6.01 -13.92
N ALA A 261 24.97 -4.79 -13.52
CA ALA A 261 26.04 -4.54 -12.55
C ALA A 261 25.66 -5.02 -11.15
N LEU A 262 24.45 -4.68 -10.68
CA LEU A 262 23.93 -5.06 -9.36
C LEU A 262 23.82 -6.58 -9.18
N VAL A 263 23.53 -7.32 -10.24
CA VAL A 263 23.43 -8.80 -10.23
C VAL A 263 24.70 -9.49 -9.75
N ARG A 264 25.87 -8.84 -9.85
CA ARG A 264 27.17 -9.38 -9.43
C ARG A 264 27.51 -9.04 -7.98
N VAL A 265 26.74 -8.18 -7.33
CA VAL A 265 27.00 -7.70 -5.97
C VAL A 265 26.16 -8.50 -4.99
N HIS A 266 26.79 -8.95 -3.90
CA HIS A 266 26.10 -9.58 -2.77
C HIS A 266 26.21 -8.62 -1.58
N VAL A 267 25.09 -8.03 -1.19
CA VAL A 267 24.99 -7.11 -0.03
C VAL A 267 23.76 -7.49 0.79
N ASN A 268 23.81 -7.24 2.11
CA ASN A 268 22.61 -7.36 2.92
C ASN A 268 21.73 -6.13 2.71
N LEU A 269 20.43 -6.35 2.47
CA LEU A 269 19.50 -5.27 2.16
C LEU A 269 19.22 -4.38 3.37
N VAL A 270 19.23 -4.93 4.59
CA VAL A 270 19.05 -4.12 5.80
C VAL A 270 20.25 -3.19 5.97
N ASP A 271 21.47 -3.66 5.73
CA ASP A 271 22.68 -2.81 5.76
C ASP A 271 22.59 -1.69 4.72
N LEU A 272 22.12 -1.99 3.52
CA LEU A 272 21.90 -0.98 2.48
C LEU A 272 20.87 0.08 2.90
N LEU A 273 19.80 -0.31 3.60
CA LEU A 273 18.81 0.64 4.11
C LEU A 273 19.38 1.46 5.27
N ASP A 274 20.13 0.82 6.17
CA ASP A 274 20.80 1.46 7.30
C ASP A 274 21.79 2.54 6.85
N CYS A 275 22.55 2.31 5.77
CA CYS A 275 23.52 3.27 5.26
C CYS A 275 22.99 4.18 4.14
N TRP A 276 21.69 4.15 3.81
CA TRP A 276 21.16 4.86 2.65
C TRP A 276 21.44 6.37 2.69
N ASN A 277 21.33 7.00 3.86
CA ASN A 277 21.55 8.44 4.01
C ASN A 277 23.00 8.82 4.37
N SER A 278 23.90 7.84 4.55
CA SER A 278 25.32 8.10 4.84
C SER A 278 26.20 7.83 3.63
N ASP A 279 27.46 8.26 3.72
CA ASP A 279 28.49 7.94 2.71
C ASP A 279 29.06 6.52 2.88
N ASN A 280 28.56 5.77 3.86
CA ASN A 280 28.98 4.40 4.12
C ASN A 280 28.43 3.45 3.06
N ILE A 281 29.30 2.58 2.57
CA ILE A 281 28.96 1.52 1.62
C ILE A 281 28.71 0.23 2.42
N PRO A 282 27.61 -0.50 2.19
CA PRO A 282 27.32 -1.73 2.90
C PRO A 282 28.35 -2.80 2.51
N THR A 283 28.64 -3.71 3.44
CA THR A 283 29.62 -4.78 3.22
C THR A 283 29.23 -5.63 2.01
N ARG A 284 30.19 -5.77 1.08
CA ARG A 284 30.06 -6.66 -0.07
C ARG A 284 30.61 -8.04 0.26
N PHE A 285 29.80 -9.05 0.03
CA PHE A 285 30.18 -10.44 0.26
C PHE A 285 30.69 -11.06 -1.03
N LYS A 286 31.76 -11.87 -0.90
CA LYS A 286 32.34 -12.60 -2.02
C LYS A 286 31.39 -13.67 -2.58
N SER A 287 30.44 -14.15 -1.78
CA SER A 287 29.48 -15.19 -2.17
C SER A 287 28.15 -15.06 -1.45
N LYS A 288 27.12 -15.70 -2.01
CA LYS A 288 25.80 -15.84 -1.35
C LYS A 288 25.89 -16.58 -0.02
N LYS A 289 26.77 -17.58 0.09
CA LYS A 289 26.98 -18.33 1.34
C LYS A 289 27.51 -17.43 2.45
N ALA A 290 28.49 -16.58 2.14
CA ALA A 290 29.02 -15.60 3.08
C ALA A 290 27.95 -14.58 3.52
N LEU A 291 27.14 -14.09 2.56
CA LEU A 291 26.01 -13.20 2.86
C LEU A 291 24.95 -13.88 3.76
N ALA A 292 24.62 -15.15 3.52
CA ALA A 292 23.66 -15.90 4.33
C ALA A 292 24.16 -16.07 5.77
N ILE A 293 25.40 -16.53 5.95
CA ILE A 293 26.04 -16.68 7.27
C ILE A 293 26.00 -15.34 8.03
N TYR A 294 26.39 -14.25 7.38
CA TYR A 294 26.34 -12.92 7.98
C TYR A 294 24.90 -12.51 8.37
N THR A 295 23.95 -12.74 7.47
CA THR A 295 22.54 -12.38 7.68
C THR A 295 21.94 -13.12 8.87
N GLU A 296 22.24 -14.41 9.01
CA GLU A 296 21.81 -15.25 10.13
C GLU A 296 22.47 -14.81 11.45
N ALA A 297 23.80 -14.66 11.46
CA ALA A 297 24.54 -14.24 12.65
C ALA A 297 24.06 -12.89 13.20
N ASN A 298 23.68 -11.96 12.32
CA ASN A 298 23.24 -10.62 12.70
C ASN A 298 21.71 -10.47 12.76
N ASN A 299 20.95 -11.54 12.47
CA ASN A 299 19.49 -11.53 12.37
C ASN A 299 18.91 -10.45 11.42
N LYS A 300 19.67 -10.03 10.41
CA LYS A 300 19.30 -8.96 9.46
C LYS A 300 18.51 -9.48 8.27
N PHE A 301 17.40 -10.16 8.55
CA PHE A 301 16.57 -10.79 7.53
C PHE A 301 15.70 -9.78 6.79
N PHE A 302 15.46 -10.00 5.50
CA PHE A 302 14.44 -9.25 4.75
C PHE A 302 13.33 -10.19 4.26
N GLY A 303 12.08 -9.75 4.38
CA GLY A 303 10.89 -10.56 4.12
C GLY A 303 10.85 -11.17 2.71
N ARG A 304 11.06 -12.49 2.61
CA ARG A 304 11.07 -13.27 1.36
C ARG A 304 9.83 -13.11 0.48
N HIS A 305 8.64 -12.97 1.08
CA HIS A 305 7.40 -12.83 0.32
C HIS A 305 7.33 -11.51 -0.46
N ILE A 306 8.01 -10.48 0.02
CA ILE A 306 8.08 -9.15 -0.61
C ILE A 306 9.20 -9.09 -1.62
N ALA A 307 10.33 -9.73 -1.29
CA ALA A 307 11.44 -9.95 -2.20
C ALA A 307 11.04 -10.61 -3.54
N LYS A 308 10.08 -11.54 -3.49
CA LYS A 308 9.59 -12.27 -4.67
C LYS A 308 8.67 -11.44 -5.57
N GLN A 309 7.95 -10.48 -5.00
CA GLN A 309 6.96 -9.68 -5.74
C GLN A 309 7.62 -8.50 -6.46
N ASP A 310 8.62 -7.88 -5.85
CA ASP A 310 9.30 -6.69 -6.37
C ASP A 310 10.38 -7.03 -7.44
N LYS A 311 10.45 -6.22 -8.51
CA LYS A 311 11.37 -6.44 -9.65
C LYS A 311 12.82 -6.03 -9.32
N VAL A 312 13.03 -5.11 -8.40
CA VAL A 312 14.33 -4.64 -7.91
C VAL A 312 14.88 -5.59 -6.87
N LEU A 313 14.03 -6.03 -5.95
CA LEU A 313 14.40 -7.05 -4.99
C LEU A 313 14.76 -8.37 -5.67
N ARG A 314 14.14 -8.74 -6.79
CA ARG A 314 14.60 -9.91 -7.58
C ARG A 314 16.02 -9.77 -8.15
N VAL A 315 16.47 -8.55 -8.40
CA VAL A 315 17.81 -8.25 -8.93
C VAL A 315 18.85 -8.24 -7.81
N LEU A 316 18.53 -7.62 -6.67
CA LEU A 316 19.42 -7.51 -5.50
C LEU A 316 19.42 -8.77 -4.63
N LEU A 317 18.24 -9.31 -4.33
CA LEU A 317 18.03 -10.47 -3.45
C LEU A 317 18.08 -11.76 -4.26
N ARG A 318 19.21 -12.04 -4.91
CA ARG A 318 19.48 -13.38 -5.48
C ARG A 318 19.41 -14.42 -4.37
N LYS A 319 18.21 -14.97 -4.14
CA LYS A 319 17.88 -16.14 -3.31
C LYS A 319 18.88 -16.36 -2.17
N LEU A 320 18.85 -15.48 -1.17
CA LEU A 320 19.09 -15.97 0.19
C LEU A 320 17.89 -16.85 0.49
N LEU A 321 18.14 -18.16 0.47
CA LEU A 321 17.14 -19.09 0.98
C LEU A 321 16.99 -18.89 2.51
#